data_AF-A0A4Q4KH66-F1
#
_entry.id   AF-A0A4Q4KH66-F1
#
_cell.length_a   1.000
_cell.length_b   1.000
_cell.length_c   1.000
_cell.angle_alpha   90.00
_cell.angle_beta   90.00
_cell.angle_gamma   90.00
#
_symmetry.space_group_name_H-M   'P 1'
#
loop_
_entity.id
_entity.type
_entity.pdbx_description
1 polymer ?
#
loop_
_entity_poly.entity_id
_entity_poly.type
_entity_poly.pdbx_seq_one_letter_code
_entity_poly.pdbx_strand_id
1 'polypeptide(L)'
;MSFLIISILAALSGCTSSRSITSLNNELYFKESPKIKVIEDSYYLRFIYSDTQNANGYAMFTESKIINDSLIFYLPVTTSSFNRKGMTQFEEIITKNKIEIIKNGKVFWKNPDESIIHMEIQQSKEGINIMEKKIVRKTH
;
A
#
# COMPACT_ATOMS: atom_id res chain seq x y z
N MET A 1 -7.09 33.00 44.01
CA MET A 1 -5.72 32.71 43.54
C MET A 1 -5.62 31.20 43.34
N SER A 2 -6.20 30.58 42.32
CA SER A 2 -6.17 30.88 40.87
C SER A 2 -4.82 30.60 40.22
N PHE A 3 -4.19 29.45 40.50
CA PHE A 3 -3.04 28.94 39.73
C PHE A 3 -2.91 27.42 39.92
N LEU A 4 -3.80 26.60 39.35
CA LEU A 4 -3.53 25.16 39.17
C LEU A 4 -4.54 24.42 38.25
N ILE A 5 -5.19 25.13 37.31
CA ILE A 5 -6.13 24.52 36.35
C ILE A 5 -5.63 24.64 34.90
N ILE A 6 -4.41 25.15 34.68
CA ILE A 6 -3.87 25.41 33.33
C ILE A 6 -2.99 24.25 32.81
N SER A 7 -2.65 23.27 33.64
CA SER A 7 -1.74 22.16 33.26
C SER A 7 -2.43 21.01 32.51
N ILE A 8 -3.77 20.94 32.52
CA ILE A 8 -4.53 19.83 31.91
C ILE A 8 -4.89 20.12 30.44
N LEU A 9 -4.82 21.38 30.01
CA LEU A 9 -5.22 21.78 28.66
C LEU A 9 -4.10 21.76 27.60
N ALA A 10 -2.87 21.40 27.98
CA ALA A 10 -1.67 21.62 27.16
C ALA A 10 -0.98 20.37 26.56
N ALA A 11 -1.55 19.16 26.62
CA ALA A 11 -0.89 17.99 25.99
C ALA A 11 -1.80 17.00 25.27
N LEU A 12 -3.13 17.21 25.27
CA LEU A 12 -4.04 16.50 24.36
C LEU A 12 -4.00 17.06 22.93
N SER A 13 -3.17 18.07 22.67
CA SER A 13 -2.64 18.37 21.33
C SER A 13 -1.57 17.35 20.94
N GLY A 14 -1.86 16.06 21.13
CA GLY A 14 -1.28 15.03 20.28
C GLY A 14 -1.77 15.37 18.88
N CYS A 15 -0.90 16.01 18.11
CA CYS A 15 -1.14 16.32 16.72
C CYS A 15 -1.25 14.98 15.97
N THR A 16 -2.40 14.30 16.04
CA THR A 16 -2.75 13.26 15.08
C THR A 16 -3.14 14.00 13.82
N SER A 17 -2.13 14.52 13.14
CA SER A 17 -2.21 14.85 11.74
C SER A 17 -2.65 13.59 11.03
N SER A 18 -3.96 13.45 10.80
CA SER A 18 -4.52 12.50 9.84
C SER A 18 -4.16 12.85 8.39
N ARG A 19 -3.39 13.92 8.18
CA ARG A 19 -2.62 14.14 6.96
C ARG A 19 -1.36 13.30 7.03
N SER A 20 -1.44 12.10 6.47
CA SER A 20 -0.27 11.34 6.04
C SER A 20 0.67 12.27 5.27
N ILE A 21 1.98 12.18 5.53
CA ILE A 21 3.06 13.04 4.96
C ILE A 21 3.25 12.81 3.43
N THR A 22 2.23 12.36 2.72
CA THR A 22 2.35 11.90 1.35
C THR A 22 1.49 12.74 0.41
N SER A 23 1.66 14.07 0.48
CA SER A 23 1.17 14.95 -0.58
C SER A 23 2.11 14.88 -1.78
N LEU A 24 1.56 14.44 -2.93
CA LEU A 24 1.81 14.97 -4.28
C LEU A 24 2.53 14.14 -5.35
N ASN A 25 3.04 12.92 -5.12
CA ASN A 25 3.45 12.15 -6.31
C ASN A 25 3.55 10.64 -6.09
N ASN A 26 2.74 9.89 -6.85
CA ASN A 26 2.84 8.43 -6.92
C ASN A 26 4.25 8.01 -7.37
N GLU A 27 4.89 8.83 -8.22
CA GLU A 27 6.25 8.61 -8.74
C GLU A 27 7.35 8.64 -7.67
N LEU A 28 7.11 9.23 -6.49
CA LEU A 28 8.09 9.21 -5.40
C LEU A 28 8.14 7.85 -4.68
N TYR A 29 7.08 7.06 -4.81
CA TYR A 29 6.89 5.81 -4.08
C TYR A 29 6.91 4.60 -5.01
N PHE A 30 6.21 4.68 -6.13
CA PHE A 30 6.09 3.60 -7.09
C PHE A 30 6.51 4.03 -8.48
N LYS A 31 7.20 3.13 -9.18
CA LYS A 31 7.58 3.32 -10.59
C LYS A 31 6.38 3.24 -11.53
N GLU A 32 5.36 2.48 -11.13
CA GLU A 32 4.08 2.36 -11.82
C GLU A 32 2.96 2.12 -10.80
N SER A 33 1.72 2.33 -11.22
CA SER A 33 0.55 2.05 -10.38
C SER A 33 0.54 0.58 -9.91
N PRO A 34 0.24 0.30 -8.63
CA PRO A 34 0.11 -1.07 -8.13
C PRO A 34 -0.93 -1.88 -8.91
N LYS A 35 -0.68 -3.18 -9.04
CA LYS A 35 -1.48 -4.10 -9.87
C LYS A 35 -1.77 -5.39 -9.11
N ILE A 36 -2.79 -6.12 -9.54
CA ILE A 36 -2.98 -7.50 -9.11
C ILE A 36 -2.29 -8.42 -10.11
N LYS A 37 -1.43 -9.30 -9.63
CA LYS A 37 -0.82 -10.36 -10.44
C LYS A 37 -1.37 -11.71 -10.02
N VAL A 38 -1.90 -12.45 -10.99
CA VAL A 38 -2.36 -13.83 -10.81
C VAL A 38 -1.28 -14.75 -11.37
N ILE A 39 -0.71 -15.59 -10.51
CA ILE A 39 0.36 -16.52 -10.85
C ILE A 39 -0.14 -17.90 -10.45
N GLU A 40 -0.34 -18.75 -11.44
CA GLU A 40 -1.05 -20.01 -11.27
C GLU A 40 -2.42 -19.75 -10.63
N ASP A 41 -2.66 -20.27 -9.41
CA ASP A 41 -3.91 -20.09 -8.67
C ASP A 41 -3.78 -19.08 -7.51
N SER A 42 -2.65 -18.38 -7.41
CA SER A 42 -2.37 -17.44 -6.33
C SER A 42 -2.51 -15.98 -6.79
N TYR A 43 -3.00 -15.14 -5.88
CA TYR A 43 -3.26 -13.72 -6.12
C TYR A 43 -2.29 -12.88 -5.32
N TYR A 44 -1.64 -11.93 -6.00
CA TYR A 44 -0.65 -11.06 -5.40
C TYR A 44 -0.98 -9.60 -5.68
N LEU A 45 -0.87 -8.77 -4.65
CA LEU A 45 -0.68 -7.34 -4.84
C LEU A 45 0.80 -7.11 -5.22
N ARG A 46 1.02 -6.50 -6.38
CA ARG A 46 2.35 -6.18 -6.90
C ARG A 46 2.53 -4.67 -6.98
N PHE A 47 3.68 -4.21 -6.51
CA PHE A 47 4.13 -2.84 -6.75
C PHE A 47 5.64 -2.82 -6.96
N ILE A 48 6.11 -1.87 -7.78
CA ILE A 48 7.52 -1.63 -8.02
C ILE A 48 7.89 -0.32 -7.33
N TYR A 49 8.86 -0.36 -6.43
CA TYR A 49 9.36 0.85 -5.78
C TYR A 49 10.01 1.77 -6.81
N SER A 50 9.78 3.08 -6.68
CA SER A 50 10.40 4.07 -7.55
C SER A 50 11.92 3.99 -7.49
N ASP A 51 12.56 4.11 -8.65
CA ASP A 51 14.01 4.18 -8.86
C ASP A 51 14.49 5.61 -9.13
N THR A 52 13.61 6.61 -9.02
CA THR A 52 13.96 8.01 -9.25
C THR A 52 14.98 8.51 -8.20
N GLN A 53 15.81 9.50 -8.59
CA GLN A 53 16.86 10.03 -7.70
C GLN A 53 16.28 10.56 -6.38
N ASN A 54 15.08 11.15 -6.43
CA ASN A 54 14.35 11.69 -5.29
C ASN A 54 13.39 10.69 -4.62
N ALA A 55 13.27 9.46 -5.13
CA ALA A 55 12.45 8.44 -4.50
C ALA A 55 12.96 8.15 -3.11
N ASN A 56 12.05 8.03 -2.16
CA ASN A 56 12.37 7.44 -0.89
C ASN A 56 12.03 5.95 -0.98
N GLY A 57 13.07 5.10 -1.01
CA GLY A 57 12.92 3.65 -1.13
C GLY A 57 12.37 2.98 0.14
N TYR A 58 11.49 3.65 0.88
CA TYR A 58 10.92 3.16 2.12
C TYR A 58 10.16 1.85 1.90
N ALA A 59 10.28 0.91 2.84
CA ALA A 59 9.41 -0.25 2.82
C ALA A 59 7.96 0.19 3.06
N MET A 60 7.09 -0.26 2.17
CA MET A 60 5.65 0.05 2.19
C MET A 60 4.88 -1.12 2.79
N PHE A 61 3.88 -0.78 3.60
CA PHE A 61 2.96 -1.73 4.21
C PHE A 61 1.59 -1.40 3.64
N THR A 62 0.96 -2.36 2.95
CA THR A 62 -0.38 -2.15 2.42
C THR A 62 -1.45 -2.69 3.37
N GLU A 63 -2.61 -2.05 3.32
CA GLU A 63 -3.83 -2.55 3.93
C GLU A 63 -4.95 -2.59 2.90
N SER A 64 -6.04 -3.28 3.23
CA SER A 64 -7.23 -3.35 2.40
C SER A 64 -8.51 -3.28 3.20
N LYS A 65 -9.56 -2.70 2.61
CA LYS A 65 -10.91 -2.70 3.15
C LYS A 65 -11.92 -3.05 2.05
N ILE A 66 -13.06 -3.61 2.45
CA ILE A 66 -14.17 -3.91 1.54
C ILE A 66 -15.27 -2.88 1.77
N ILE A 67 -15.73 -2.22 0.70
CA ILE A 67 -16.83 -1.25 0.72
C ILE A 67 -17.73 -1.57 -0.48
N ASN A 68 -19.02 -1.82 -0.24
CA ASN A 68 -20.01 -2.07 -1.32
C ASN A 68 -19.51 -3.10 -2.36
N ASP A 69 -19.09 -4.28 -1.91
CA ASP A 69 -18.52 -5.36 -2.73
C ASP A 69 -17.26 -4.99 -3.53
N SER A 70 -16.60 -3.88 -3.16
CA SER A 70 -15.36 -3.42 -3.79
C SER A 70 -14.20 -3.55 -2.81
N LEU A 71 -13.09 -4.09 -3.28
CA LEU A 71 -11.86 -4.23 -2.52
C LEU A 71 -10.96 -3.02 -2.80
N ILE A 72 -10.62 -2.27 -1.76
CA ILE A 72 -9.80 -1.08 -1.86
C ILE A 72 -8.51 -1.30 -1.09
N PHE A 73 -7.37 -1.31 -1.80
CA PHE A 73 -6.04 -1.31 -1.22
C PHE A 73 -5.53 0.11 -0.99
N TYR A 74 -4.72 0.31 0.05
CA TYR A 74 -4.15 1.62 0.40
C TYR A 74 -2.88 1.47 1.24
N LEU A 75 -2.15 2.57 1.39
CA LEU A 75 -0.98 2.70 2.27
C LEU A 75 -1.36 3.41 3.57
N PRO A 76 -1.53 2.69 4.69
CA PRO A 76 -1.72 3.31 6.00
C PRO A 76 -0.47 4.05 6.50
N VAL A 77 0.71 3.46 6.30
CA VAL A 77 1.99 3.96 6.84
C VAL A 77 3.17 3.57 5.93
N THR A 78 4.24 4.35 6.02
CA THR A 78 5.54 4.07 5.39
C THR A 78 6.59 3.89 6.49
N THR A 79 7.54 2.96 6.32
CA THR A 79 8.62 2.75 7.32
C THR A 79 9.95 3.25 6.80
N SER A 80 10.70 3.98 7.62
CA SER A 80 11.98 4.61 7.25
C SER A 80 13.16 3.66 7.06
N SER A 81 12.97 2.35 7.30
CA SER A 81 14.03 1.36 7.19
C SER A 81 14.02 0.65 5.84
N PHE A 82 15.23 0.37 5.34
CA PHE A 82 15.57 -0.32 4.09
C PHE A 82 15.41 0.51 2.80
N ASN A 83 16.48 0.53 1.98
CA ASN A 83 16.43 1.07 0.63
C ASN A 83 15.88 0.00 -0.33
N ARG A 84 14.64 0.19 -0.77
CA ARG A 84 13.92 -0.70 -1.70
C ARG A 84 13.85 -0.15 -3.12
N LYS A 85 14.60 0.90 -3.48
CA LYS A 85 14.56 1.53 -4.82
C LYS A 85 14.64 0.49 -5.95
N GLY A 86 13.72 0.57 -6.90
CA GLY A 86 13.63 -0.31 -8.06
C GLY A 86 13.29 -1.78 -7.76
N MET A 87 13.06 -2.15 -6.50
CA MET A 87 12.67 -3.53 -6.17
C MET A 87 11.19 -3.78 -6.51
N THR A 88 10.87 -5.01 -6.88
CA THR A 88 9.49 -5.47 -7.01
C THR A 88 9.06 -6.14 -5.71
N GLN A 89 7.89 -5.75 -5.20
CA GLN A 89 7.26 -6.36 -4.03
C GLN A 89 6.04 -7.19 -4.42
N PHE A 90 5.87 -8.33 -3.75
CA PHE A 90 4.68 -9.17 -3.86
C PHE A 90 4.10 -9.42 -2.47
N GLU A 91 2.83 -9.07 -2.29
CA GLU A 91 2.06 -9.41 -1.10
C GLU A 91 0.98 -10.42 -1.48
N GLU A 92 1.02 -11.59 -0.86
CA GLU A 92 0.08 -12.67 -1.15
C GLU A 92 -1.28 -12.36 -0.52
N ILE A 93 -2.34 -12.50 -1.32
CA ILE A 93 -3.73 -12.30 -0.93
C ILE A 93 -4.35 -13.67 -0.72
N ILE A 94 -4.47 -14.09 0.54
CA ILE A 94 -4.96 -15.43 0.90
C ILE A 94 -6.43 -15.45 1.33
N THR A 95 -7.03 -14.28 1.59
CA THR A 95 -8.41 -14.18 2.08
C THR A 95 -9.40 -14.51 0.95
N LYS A 96 -10.21 -15.57 1.11
CA LYS A 96 -11.17 -16.04 0.08
C LYS A 96 -12.12 -14.95 -0.43
N ASN A 97 -12.72 -14.18 0.47
CA ASN A 97 -13.63 -13.08 0.10
C ASN A 97 -12.93 -12.01 -0.76
N LYS A 98 -11.68 -11.65 -0.41
CA LYS A 98 -10.88 -10.71 -1.22
C LYS A 98 -10.62 -11.28 -2.62
N ILE A 99 -10.27 -12.57 -2.72
CA ILE A 99 -10.06 -13.26 -3.99
C ILE A 99 -11.33 -13.27 -4.86
N GLU A 100 -12.49 -13.52 -4.27
CA GLU A 100 -13.77 -13.50 -5.01
C GLU A 100 -14.08 -12.10 -5.58
N ILE A 101 -13.86 -11.05 -4.79
CA ILE A 101 -14.00 -9.66 -5.27
C ILE A 101 -13.00 -9.36 -6.40
N ILE A 102 -11.78 -9.87 -6.29
CA ILE A 102 -10.75 -9.75 -7.35
C ILE A 102 -11.19 -10.42 -8.64
N LYS A 103 -11.72 -11.64 -8.58
CA LYS A 103 -12.25 -12.35 -9.75
C LYS A 103 -13.37 -11.58 -10.44
N ASN A 104 -14.16 -10.82 -9.67
CA ASN A 104 -15.23 -9.96 -10.18
C ASN A 104 -14.73 -8.59 -10.71
N GLY A 105 -13.42 -8.32 -10.67
CA GLY A 105 -12.83 -7.09 -11.19
C GLY A 105 -13.14 -5.83 -10.38
N LYS A 106 -13.69 -5.95 -9.16
CA LYS A 106 -14.06 -4.80 -8.31
C LYS A 106 -12.91 -4.42 -7.36
N VAL A 107 -11.73 -4.18 -7.91
CA VAL A 107 -10.50 -3.94 -7.13
C VAL A 107 -9.92 -2.58 -7.47
N PHE A 108 -9.58 -1.83 -6.43
CA PHE A 108 -9.15 -0.45 -6.55
C PHE A 108 -7.94 -0.17 -5.66
N TRP A 109 -7.12 0.77 -6.11
CA TRP A 109 -6.04 1.35 -5.34
C TRP A 109 -6.42 2.76 -4.94
N LYS A 110 -6.28 3.08 -3.66
CA LYS A 110 -6.47 4.42 -3.14
C LYS A 110 -5.10 5.08 -2.98
N ASN A 111 -4.89 6.13 -3.75
CA ASN A 111 -3.69 6.95 -3.69
C ASN A 111 -3.64 7.80 -2.41
N PRO A 112 -2.44 8.29 -2.06
CA PRO A 112 -2.27 9.24 -0.96
C PRO A 112 -3.09 10.54 -1.07
N ASP A 113 -3.39 10.97 -2.30
CA ASP A 113 -4.23 12.15 -2.58
C ASP A 113 -5.73 11.83 -2.52
N GLU A 114 -6.10 10.68 -1.97
CA GLU A 114 -7.47 10.15 -1.86
C GLU A 114 -8.12 9.74 -3.20
N SER A 115 -7.44 9.93 -4.34
CA SER A 115 -7.94 9.44 -5.62
C SER A 115 -8.00 7.91 -5.63
N ILE A 116 -9.03 7.38 -6.30
CA ILE A 116 -9.26 5.94 -6.42
C ILE A 116 -9.05 5.57 -7.88
N ILE A 117 -8.16 4.62 -8.13
CA ILE A 117 -7.88 4.08 -9.46
C ILE A 117 -8.27 2.62 -9.51
N HIS A 118 -8.82 2.20 -10.65
CA HIS A 118 -9.09 0.79 -10.91
C HIS A 118 -7.77 0.03 -11.10
N MET A 119 -7.63 -1.13 -10.48
CA MET A 119 -6.41 -1.92 -10.56
C MET A 119 -6.43 -2.86 -11.76
N GLU A 120 -5.36 -2.83 -12.54
CA GLU A 120 -5.10 -3.82 -13.58
C GLU A 120 -4.90 -5.21 -12.95
N ILE A 121 -5.56 -6.23 -13.52
CA ILE A 121 -5.39 -7.63 -13.14
C ILE A 121 -4.62 -8.34 -14.26
N GLN A 122 -3.38 -8.73 -13.98
CA GLN A 122 -2.49 -9.39 -14.92
C GLN A 122 -2.38 -10.88 -14.64
N GLN A 123 -2.74 -11.70 -15.62
CA GLN A 123 -2.59 -13.15 -15.55
C GLN A 123 -1.22 -13.56 -16.12
N SER A 124 -0.43 -14.29 -15.36
CA SER A 124 0.90 -14.76 -15.79
C SER A 124 1.01 -16.27 -15.62
N LYS A 125 1.45 -16.94 -16.67
CA LYS A 125 1.82 -18.37 -16.65
C LYS A 125 3.27 -18.58 -16.23
N GLU A 126 4.06 -17.52 -16.16
CA GLU A 126 5.45 -17.57 -15.74
C GLU A 126 5.51 -17.40 -14.23
N GLY A 127 6.19 -18.32 -13.55
CA GLY A 127 6.45 -18.22 -12.11
C GLY A 127 7.17 -16.91 -11.77
N ILE A 128 7.12 -16.49 -10.50
CA ILE A 128 7.86 -15.31 -10.05
C ILE A 128 9.35 -15.54 -10.33
N ASN A 129 9.92 -14.83 -11.30
CA ASN A 129 11.33 -14.97 -11.65
C ASN A 129 12.18 -14.48 -10.46
N ILE A 130 12.90 -15.40 -9.82
CA ILE A 130 13.59 -15.23 -8.53
C ILE A 130 14.77 -14.25 -8.63
N MET A 131 15.11 -13.76 -9.83
CA MET A 131 16.03 -12.63 -10.00
C MET A 131 15.46 -11.29 -9.52
N GLU A 132 14.15 -11.14 -9.37
CA GLU A 132 13.56 -10.04 -8.61
C GLU A 132 13.69 -10.35 -7.12
N LYS A 133 14.53 -9.60 -6.39
CA LYS A 133 14.78 -9.77 -4.94
C LYS A 133 13.46 -9.77 -4.15
N LYS A 134 12.99 -10.98 -3.84
CA LYS A 134 11.68 -11.31 -3.28
C LYS A 134 11.60 -10.95 -1.79
N ILE A 135 10.57 -10.20 -1.39
CA ILE A 135 10.01 -10.26 -0.04
C ILE A 135 8.58 -10.74 -0.22
N VAL A 136 8.27 -11.95 0.25
CA VAL A 136 6.88 -12.40 0.34
C VAL A 136 6.39 -12.11 1.74
N ARG A 137 5.25 -11.42 1.80
CA ARG A 137 4.51 -11.23 3.03
C ARG A 137 3.10 -11.78 2.87
N LYS A 138 2.64 -12.49 3.89
CA LYS A 138 1.26 -12.94 4.02
C LYS A 138 0.47 -11.85 4.71
N THR A 139 -0.65 -11.44 4.11
CA THR A 139 -1.61 -10.54 4.74
C THR A 139 -2.79 -11.36 5.27
N HIS A 140 -3.19 -11.12 6.51
CA HIS A 140 -4.33 -11.80 7.14
C HIS A 140 -5.65 -11.09 6.80
#